data_AF-A0A2K3KEB9-F1
#
_entry.id   AF-A0A2K3KEB9-F1
#
_cell.length_a   1.000
_cell.length_b   1.000
_cell.length_c   1.000
_cell.angle_alpha   90.00
_cell.angle_beta   90.00
_cell.angle_gamma   90.00
#
_symmetry.space_group_name_H-M   'P 1'
#
loop_
_entity.id
_entity.type
_entity.pdbx_description
1 polymer ?
#
loop_
_entity_poly.entity_id
_entity_poly.type
_entity_poly.pdbx_seq_one_letter_code
_entity_poly.pdbx_strand_id
1 'polypeptide(L)'
;PCPSEVDVVLITDSAPESPQHSTIPHISITSSNPFGNLSNQLYDDLLRLSEIKNRFLVCPSDVDDEVSTIKAKICNALDLVGEEIKAVIGKRDLEVVNLMREAL
;
A
#
# COMPACT_ATOMS: atom_id res chain seq x y z
N PRO A 1 43.92 -49.22 -0.39
CA PRO A 1 43.12 -47.99 -0.51
C PRO A 1 42.65 -47.53 0.88
N CYS A 2 43.24 -46.44 1.37
CA CYS A 2 42.79 -45.77 2.60
C CYS A 2 41.52 -44.95 2.31
N PRO A 3 40.57 -44.81 3.25
CA PRO A 3 39.54 -43.80 3.16
C PRO A 3 40.13 -42.46 3.62
N SER A 4 40.01 -41.40 2.81
CA SER A 4 40.38 -40.04 3.22
C SER A 4 39.27 -39.43 4.07
N GLU A 5 39.66 -38.88 5.22
CA GLU A 5 38.86 -38.03 6.10
C GLU A 5 38.40 -36.74 5.41
N VAL A 6 37.26 -36.25 5.87
CA VAL A 6 36.48 -35.12 5.37
C VAL A 6 36.92 -33.85 6.09
N ASP A 7 37.17 -32.75 5.38
CA ASP A 7 37.32 -31.43 5.98
C ASP A 7 36.02 -30.63 5.74
N VAL A 8 35.19 -30.52 6.77
CA VAL A 8 33.95 -29.74 6.74
C VAL A 8 34.29 -28.34 7.22
N VAL A 9 34.48 -27.42 6.28
CA VAL A 9 34.69 -26.00 6.55
C VAL A 9 33.44 -25.42 7.22
N LEU A 10 33.58 -25.07 8.50
CA LEU A 10 32.58 -24.40 9.31
C LEU A 10 32.52 -22.91 8.88
N ILE A 11 31.63 -22.60 7.93
CA ILE A 11 31.33 -21.21 7.57
C ILE A 11 30.44 -20.63 8.67
N THR A 12 31.02 -19.76 9.50
CA THR A 12 30.27 -18.93 10.45
C THR A 12 29.81 -17.67 9.73
N ASP A 13 28.75 -17.80 8.92
CA ASP A 13 28.09 -16.64 8.34
C ASP A 13 27.26 -15.95 9.43
N SER A 14 27.84 -14.88 9.97
CA SER A 14 27.13 -13.92 10.81
C SER A 14 26.04 -13.27 9.95
N ALA A 15 24.77 -13.47 10.32
CA ALA A 15 23.61 -12.97 9.58
C ALA A 15 23.72 -11.45 9.32
N PRO A 16 23.44 -10.96 8.10
CA PRO A 16 23.35 -9.53 7.85
C PRO A 16 22.10 -8.98 8.57
N GLU A 17 22.26 -7.85 9.26
CA GLU A 17 21.14 -7.13 9.87
C GLU A 17 20.01 -6.92 8.87
N SER A 18 18.79 -7.25 9.30
CA SER A 18 17.57 -7.05 8.52
C SER A 18 17.46 -5.58 8.10
N PRO A 19 17.18 -5.27 6.82
CA PRO A 19 16.94 -3.90 6.40
C PRO A 19 15.76 -3.35 7.19
N GLN A 20 15.96 -2.24 7.92
CA GLN A 20 14.86 -1.56 8.59
C GLN A 20 13.80 -1.19 7.56
N HIS A 21 12.65 -1.83 7.65
CA HIS A 21 11.50 -1.54 6.83
C HIS A 21 11.14 -0.06 7.01
N SER A 22 11.08 0.62 5.86
CA SER A 22 10.80 2.04 5.69
C SER A 22 9.69 2.53 6.62
N THR A 23 10.00 3.53 7.45
CA THR A 23 9.00 4.20 8.28
C THR A 23 8.03 4.93 7.37
N ILE A 24 6.78 4.46 7.39
CA ILE A 24 5.67 4.92 6.54
C ILE A 24 5.51 6.44 6.67
N PRO A 25 5.58 7.21 5.57
CA PRO A 25 5.13 8.60 5.59
C PRO A 25 3.61 8.61 5.58
N HIS A 26 2.99 9.02 6.69
CA HIS A 26 1.58 9.36 6.74
C HIS A 26 1.32 10.58 5.85
N ILE A 27 0.80 10.36 4.65
CA ILE A 27 0.43 11.44 3.73
C ILE A 27 -0.99 11.87 4.08
N SER A 28 -1.14 13.11 4.54
CA SER A 28 -2.43 13.71 4.81
C SER A 28 -3.15 13.98 3.48
N ILE A 29 -4.13 13.16 3.13
CA ILE A 29 -4.95 13.35 1.93
C ILE A 29 -5.84 14.57 2.16
N THR A 30 -5.53 15.69 1.50
CA THR A 30 -6.43 16.86 1.47
C THR A 30 -7.66 16.52 0.63
N SER A 31 -8.84 16.69 1.24
CA SER A 31 -10.13 16.22 0.72
C SER A 31 -10.56 16.79 -0.64
N SER A 32 -9.90 17.84 -1.16
CA SER A 32 -10.30 18.48 -2.42
C SER A 32 -9.86 17.75 -3.68
N ASN A 33 -8.99 16.74 -3.56
CA ASN A 33 -8.56 15.92 -4.70
C ASN A 33 -8.15 14.52 -4.23
N PRO A 34 -9.13 13.64 -3.94
CA PRO A 34 -8.86 12.32 -3.35
C PRO A 34 -8.01 11.41 -4.25
N PHE A 35 -8.04 11.63 -5.56
CA PHE A 35 -7.19 10.92 -6.53
C PHE A 35 -5.96 11.72 -6.96
N GLY A 36 -5.83 12.97 -6.52
CA GLY A 36 -4.89 13.95 -7.08
C GLY A 36 -3.43 13.54 -7.04
N ASN A 37 -3.09 12.68 -6.09
CA ASN A 37 -1.76 12.10 -5.97
C ASN A 37 -1.77 10.57 -5.94
N LEU A 38 -2.95 9.93 -6.01
CA LEU A 38 -3.05 8.47 -5.94
C LEU A 38 -2.43 7.83 -7.18
N SER A 39 -2.65 8.40 -8.35
CA SER A 39 -2.12 7.87 -9.62
C SER A 39 -0.59 7.87 -9.67
N ASN A 40 0.05 8.95 -9.21
CA ASN A 40 1.52 9.02 -9.12
C ASN A 40 2.06 8.05 -8.07
N GLN A 41 1.46 8.01 -6.88
CA GLN A 41 1.87 7.07 -5.83
C GLN A 41 1.68 5.62 -6.24
N LEU A 42 0.58 5.30 -6.93
CA LEU A 42 0.33 3.97 -7.45
C LEU A 42 1.34 3.59 -8.53
N TYR A 43 1.71 4.53 -9.40
CA TYR A 43 2.78 4.31 -10.37
C TYR A 43 4.10 3.96 -9.69
N ASP A 44 4.50 4.76 -8.69
CA ASP A 44 5.74 4.54 -7.94
C ASP A 44 5.72 3.22 -7.16
N ASP A 45 4.58 2.87 -6.56
CA ASP A 45 4.42 1.60 -5.84
C ASP A 45 4.48 0.39 -6.81
N LEU A 46 3.87 0.49 -8.00
CA LEU A 46 3.95 -0.56 -9.02
C LEU A 46 5.37 -0.68 -9.61
N LEU A 47 6.08 0.43 -9.75
CA LEU A 47 7.49 0.43 -10.14
C LEU A 47 8.33 -0.29 -9.07
N ARG A 48 8.15 0.04 -7.79
CA ARG A 48 8.80 -0.63 -6.67
C ARG A 48 8.50 -2.13 -6.65
N LEU A 49 7.24 -2.52 -6.85
CA LEU A 49 6.84 -3.93 -6.93
C LEU A 49 7.53 -4.66 -8.10
N SER A 50 7.63 -4.00 -9.26
CA SER A 50 8.34 -4.55 -10.42
C SER A 50 9.83 -4.79 -10.11
N GLU A 51 10.47 -3.84 -9.43
CA GLU A 51 11.88 -3.96 -9.01
C GLU A 51 12.09 -5.10 -8.01
N ILE A 52 11.20 -5.26 -7.03
CA ILE A 52 11.21 -6.36 -6.05
C ILE A 52 11.11 -7.70 -6.79
N LYS A 53 10.13 -7.86 -7.68
CA LYS A 53 9.90 -9.09 -8.45
C LYS A 53 11.10 -9.47 -9.33
N ASN A 54 11.86 -8.49 -9.82
CA ASN A 54 12.99 -8.72 -10.72
C ASN A 54 14.29 -9.10 -9.98
N ARG A 55 14.28 -9.20 -8.64
CA ARG A 55 15.45 -9.63 -7.85
C ARG A 55 15.57 -11.15 -7.86
N PHE A 56 16.79 -11.64 -8.09
CA PHE A 56 17.10 -13.06 -8.28
C PHE A 56 16.88 -13.94 -7.03
N LEU A 57 16.68 -13.35 -5.86
CA LEU A 57 16.51 -14.03 -4.56
C LEU A 57 15.46 -13.33 -3.67
N VAL A 58 14.36 -12.84 -4.25
CA VAL A 58 13.32 -12.19 -3.45
C VAL A 58 12.56 -13.22 -2.61
N CYS A 59 12.27 -12.90 -1.35
CA CYS A 59 11.37 -13.74 -0.56
C CYS A 59 9.94 -13.52 -1.09
N PRO A 60 9.13 -14.57 -1.28
CA PRO A 60 7.73 -14.40 -1.70
C PRO A 60 6.94 -13.44 -0.80
N SER A 61 7.25 -13.40 0.50
CA SER A 61 6.61 -12.48 1.45
C SER A 61 6.85 -11.01 1.12
N ASP A 62 8.01 -10.64 0.59
CA ASP A 62 8.30 -9.24 0.24
C ASP A 62 7.37 -8.74 -0.88
N VAL A 63 7.01 -9.64 -1.80
CA VAL A 63 6.04 -9.37 -2.87
C VAL A 63 4.64 -9.29 -2.29
N ASP A 64 4.26 -10.21 -1.39
CA ASP A 64 2.95 -10.23 -0.74
C ASP A 64 2.71 -8.97 0.13
N ASP A 65 3.73 -8.51 0.84
CA ASP A 65 3.68 -7.30 1.69
C ASP A 65 3.51 -6.04 0.85
N GLU A 66 4.24 -5.93 -0.27
CA GLU A 66 4.13 -4.81 -1.19
C GLU A 66 2.75 -4.78 -1.87
N VAL A 67 2.25 -5.93 -2.33
CA VAL A 67 0.91 -6.06 -2.91
C VAL A 67 -0.17 -5.71 -1.88
N SER A 68 -0.02 -6.16 -0.63
CA SER A 68 -0.95 -5.84 0.46
C SER A 68 -0.96 -4.34 0.76
N THR A 69 0.21 -3.70 0.72
CA THR A 69 0.36 -2.26 0.89
C THR A 69 -0.35 -1.48 -0.22
N ILE A 70 -0.14 -1.86 -1.48
CA ILE A 70 -0.82 -1.25 -2.64
C ILE A 70 -2.33 -1.38 -2.51
N LYS A 71 -2.82 -2.58 -2.15
CA LYS A 71 -4.24 -2.84 -1.96
C LYS A 71 -4.83 -1.95 -0.86
N ALA A 72 -4.16 -1.84 0.29
CA ALA A 72 -4.62 -1.01 1.39
C ALA A 72 -4.73 0.47 0.99
N LYS A 73 -3.74 1.00 0.26
CA LYS A 73 -3.78 2.38 -0.25
C LYS A 73 -4.96 2.63 -1.18
N ILE A 74 -5.22 1.71 -2.12
CA ILE A 74 -6.35 1.82 -3.04
C ILE A 74 -7.68 1.77 -2.27
N CYS A 75 -7.85 0.81 -1.35
CA CYS A 75 -9.06 0.70 -0.54
C CYS A 75 -9.31 1.97 0.27
N ASN A 76 -8.31 2.49 0.98
CA ASN A 76 -8.47 3.72 1.76
C ASN A 76 -8.87 4.93 0.89
N ALA A 77 -8.32 5.04 -0.31
CA ALA A 77 -8.69 6.11 -1.24
C ALA A 77 -10.15 5.96 -1.71
N LEU A 78 -10.58 4.74 -2.02
CA LEU A 78 -11.97 4.47 -2.41
C LEU A 78 -12.95 4.73 -1.26
N ASP A 79 -12.60 4.35 -0.04
CA ASP A 79 -13.44 4.59 1.15
C ASP A 79 -13.61 6.10 1.40
N LEU A 80 -12.52 6.88 1.28
CA LEU A 80 -12.55 8.33 1.43
C LEU A 80 -13.48 8.98 0.39
N VAL A 81 -13.38 8.56 -0.88
CA VAL A 81 -14.24 9.03 -1.96
C VAL A 81 -15.69 8.63 -1.73
N GLY A 82 -15.92 7.41 -1.24
CA GLY A 82 -17.25 6.92 -0.89
C GLY A 82 -17.94 7.81 0.15
N GLU A 83 -17.22 8.18 1.22
CA GLU A 83 -17.75 9.07 2.25
C GLU A 83 -17.97 10.50 1.73
N GLU A 84 -17.11 11.01 0.84
CA GLU A 84 -17.34 12.31 0.20
C GLU A 84 -18.62 12.32 -0.66
N ILE A 85 -18.81 11.30 -1.49
CA ILE A 85 -20.02 11.14 -2.33
C ILE A 85 -21.26 11.08 -1.44
N LYS A 86 -21.20 10.27 -0.38
CA LYS A 86 -22.30 10.12 0.59
C LYS A 86 -22.65 11.44 1.27
N ALA A 87 -21.65 12.23 1.65
CA ALA A 87 -21.87 13.57 2.23
C ALA A 87 -22.54 14.53 1.24
N VAL A 88 -22.12 14.52 -0.03
CA VAL A 88 -22.74 15.34 -1.09
C VAL A 88 -24.18 14.93 -1.37
N ILE A 89 -24.46 13.62 -1.42
CA ILE A 89 -25.83 13.10 -1.56
C ILE A 89 -26.68 13.54 -0.37
N GLY A 90 -26.22 13.30 0.86
CA GLY A 90 -26.96 13.66 2.08
C GLY A 90 -27.27 15.15 2.17
N LYS A 91 -26.35 16.01 1.72
CA LYS A 91 -26.58 17.45 1.62
C LYS A 91 -27.71 17.78 0.63
N ARG A 92 -27.66 17.23 -0.59
CA ARG A 92 -28.72 17.43 -1.60
C ARG A 92 -30.08 16.93 -1.11
N ASP A 93 -30.13 15.76 -0.49
CA ASP A 93 -31.38 15.19 0.00
C ASP A 93 -32.00 16.07 1.08
N LEU A 94 -31.16 16.62 1.99
CA LEU A 94 -31.62 17.57 3.00
C LEU A 94 -32.13 18.89 2.38
N GLU A 95 -31.47 19.40 1.35
CA GLU A 95 -31.92 20.59 0.60
C GLU A 95 -33.30 20.36 -0.03
N VAL A 96 -33.53 19.20 -0.64
CA VAL A 96 -34.82 18.83 -1.22
C VAL A 96 -35.91 18.76 -0.15
N VAL A 97 -35.64 18.13 0.99
CA VAL A 97 -36.60 18.06 2.11
C VAL A 97 -36.95 19.45 2.65
N ASN A 98 -35.97 20.34 2.79
CA ASN A 98 -36.21 21.71 3.23
C ASN A 98 -37.08 22.48 2.23
N LEU A 99 -36.84 22.33 0.93
CA LEU A 99 -37.65 22.95 -0.11
C LEU A 99 -39.11 22.47 -0.07
N MET A 100 -39.33 21.17 0.14
CA MET A 100 -40.69 20.61 0.28
C MET A 100 -41.40 21.15 1.53
N ARG A 101 -40.67 21.31 2.65
CA ARG A 101 -41.22 21.90 3.88
C ARG A 101 -41.65 23.35 3.67
N GLU A 102 -40.89 24.13 2.91
CA GLU A 102 -41.19 25.54 2.64
C GLU A 102 -42.35 25.74 1.64
N ALA A 103 -42.68 24.71 0.85
CA ALA A 103 -43.79 24.73 -0.10
C ALA A 103 -45.17 24.35 0.52
N LEU A 104 -45.19 23.96 1.80
CA LEU A 104 -46.38 23.60 2.60
C LEU A 104 -46.84 24.78 3.45
#